data_AF-A0A9D8PKX9-F1
#
_entry.id   AF-A0A9D8PKX9-F1
#
_cell.length_a   1.000
_cell.length_b   1.000
_cell.length_c   1.000
_cell.angle_alpha   90.00
_cell.angle_beta   90.00
_cell.angle_gamma   90.00
#
_symmetry.space_group_name_H-M   'P 1'
#
loop_
_entity.id
_entity.type
_entity.pdbx_description
1 polymer ?
#
loop_
_entity_poly.entity_id
_entity_poly.type
_entity_poly.pdbx_seq_one_letter_code
_entity_poly.pdbx_strand_id
1 'polypeptide(L)'
;AIVLGGLPLKSSELPPPERLTPPAQWRELRESPSSEPLRKLLSDVTRWRYGQKAHLESSLEALKLWDEQEPPSLLSVEELSLPEGYGLRLCFVLGAVPLPRWEACQERLGRFFGPGLRAELVPLPDNRLALTLSPRPVAPDAPSSASSSPLSST
;
A
#
# COMPACT_ATOMS: atom_id res chain seq x y z
N ALA A 1 5.37 22.21 45.90
CA ALA A 1 4.16 21.44 45.57
C ALA A 1 4.38 20.80 44.20
N ILE A 2 4.15 19.50 44.11
CA ILE A 2 4.43 18.67 42.93
C ILE A 2 3.44 19.05 41.83
N VAL A 3 3.94 19.46 40.66
CA VAL A 3 3.14 19.51 39.43
C VAL A 3 3.01 18.06 38.98
N LEU A 4 1.97 17.38 39.50
CA LEU A 4 1.60 16.06 39.04
C LEU A 4 1.07 16.23 37.62
N GLY A 5 1.94 15.90 36.66
CA GLY A 5 1.65 15.97 35.24
C GLY A 5 0.41 15.15 34.93
N GLY A 6 -0.65 15.83 34.50
CA GLY A 6 -1.67 15.20 33.70
C GLY A 6 -1.01 14.79 32.38
N LEU A 7 -0.63 13.52 32.25
CA LEU A 7 -0.43 12.94 30.93
C LEU A 7 -1.78 13.11 30.20
N PRO A 8 -1.86 13.86 29.09
CA PRO A 8 -2.98 13.66 28.21
C PRO A 8 -2.82 12.23 27.70
N LEU A 9 -3.66 11.32 28.18
CA LEU A 9 -3.90 10.08 27.47
C LEU A 9 -4.36 10.54 26.09
N LYS A 10 -3.45 10.44 25.12
CA LYS A 10 -3.74 10.63 23.71
C LYS A 10 -4.82 9.60 23.43
N SER A 11 -6.07 10.04 23.47
CA SER A 11 -7.22 9.22 23.14
C SER A 11 -6.90 8.44 21.88
N SER A 12 -7.17 7.14 21.95
CA SER A 12 -7.17 6.15 20.87
C SER A 12 -8.13 6.52 19.73
N GLU A 13 -8.06 7.74 19.21
CA GLU A 13 -8.63 8.13 17.93
C GLU A 13 -7.45 8.20 16.98
N LEU A 14 -7.17 7.07 16.31
CA LEU A 14 -6.34 7.11 15.12
C LEU A 14 -6.96 8.13 14.18
N PRO A 15 -6.25 9.21 13.82
CA PRO A 15 -6.79 10.20 12.90
C PRO A 15 -7.13 9.51 11.58
N PRO A 16 -8.20 9.95 10.89
CA PRO A 16 -8.50 9.42 9.56
C PRO A 16 -7.26 9.57 8.67
N PRO A 17 -6.98 8.61 7.77
CA PRO A 17 -5.78 8.61 6.98
C PRO A 17 -5.63 9.95 6.25
N GLU A 18 -4.55 10.67 6.54
CA GLU A 18 -4.36 12.00 5.98
C GLU A 18 -4.10 11.87 4.47
N ARG A 19 -4.84 12.67 3.71
CA ARG A 19 -4.63 12.74 2.27
C ARG A 19 -3.58 13.79 1.98
N LEU A 20 -2.36 13.33 1.73
CA LEU A 20 -1.20 14.20 1.56
C LEU A 20 -1.23 14.99 0.23
N THR A 21 -1.93 14.47 -0.78
CA THR A 21 -1.98 15.09 -2.11
C THR A 21 -3.26 15.90 -2.33
N PRO A 22 -3.15 17.15 -2.83
CA PRO A 22 -4.32 17.96 -3.15
C PRO A 22 -5.18 17.33 -4.26
N PRO A 23 -6.52 17.32 -4.11
CA PRO A 23 -7.44 16.65 -5.03
C PRO A 23 -7.48 17.17 -6.46
N ALA A 24 -6.92 18.34 -6.71
CA ALA A 24 -6.83 18.93 -8.05
C ALA A 24 -5.58 18.47 -8.81
N GLN A 25 -4.54 17.99 -8.13
CA GLN A 25 -3.22 17.83 -8.73
C GLN A 25 -3.16 16.73 -9.80
N TRP A 26 -3.89 15.63 -9.61
CA TRP A 26 -3.87 14.47 -10.51
C TRP A 26 -5.27 14.10 -11.02
N ARG A 27 -6.16 15.08 -11.14
CA ARG A 27 -7.55 14.84 -11.55
C ARG A 27 -7.62 14.16 -12.92
N GLU A 28 -6.89 14.65 -13.91
CA GLU A 28 -6.88 14.12 -15.28
C GLU A 28 -6.38 12.66 -15.33
N LEU A 29 -5.30 12.37 -14.58
CA LEU A 29 -4.78 11.01 -14.44
C LEU A 29 -5.79 10.09 -13.72
N ARG A 30 -6.50 10.59 -12.70
CA ARG A 30 -7.50 9.80 -11.96
C ARG A 30 -8.75 9.49 -12.80
N GLU A 31 -9.12 10.37 -13.72
CA GLU A 31 -10.27 10.20 -14.62
C GLU A 31 -9.97 9.27 -15.80
N SER A 32 -8.71 8.85 -15.96
CA SER A 32 -8.33 7.88 -16.98
C SER A 32 -8.90 6.48 -16.68
N PRO A 33 -9.27 5.69 -17.72
CA PRO A 33 -9.86 4.37 -17.54
C PRO A 33 -8.92 3.38 -16.84
N SER A 34 -7.61 3.48 -17.09
CA SER A 34 -6.59 2.67 -16.42
C SER A 34 -6.50 2.92 -14.91
N SER A 35 -7.02 4.07 -14.46
CA SER A 35 -6.99 4.51 -13.07
C SER A 35 -8.27 4.15 -12.31
N GLU A 36 -9.26 3.52 -12.94
CA GLU A 36 -10.51 3.12 -12.30
C GLU A 36 -10.32 2.28 -11.01
N PRO A 37 -9.49 1.20 -10.98
CA PRO A 37 -9.27 0.43 -9.76
C PRO A 37 -8.61 1.28 -8.66
N LEU A 38 -7.66 2.14 -9.02
CA LEU A 38 -6.99 3.05 -8.09
C LEU A 38 -7.96 4.12 -7.57
N ARG A 39 -8.82 4.69 -8.42
CA ARG A 39 -9.85 5.66 -8.01
C ARG A 39 -10.84 5.05 -7.02
N LYS A 40 -11.28 3.81 -7.26
CA LYS A 40 -12.12 3.04 -6.33
C LYS A 40 -11.39 2.82 -5.01
N LEU A 41 -10.13 2.39 -5.07
CA LEU A 41 -9.30 2.21 -3.87
C LEU A 41 -9.15 3.51 -3.08
N LEU A 42 -8.84 4.64 -3.72
CA LEU A 42 -8.75 5.94 -3.07
C LEU A 42 -10.04 6.29 -2.33
N SER A 43 -11.20 6.06 -2.96
CA SER A 43 -12.50 6.27 -2.32
C SER A 43 -12.77 5.32 -1.15
N ASP A 44 -12.28 4.07 -1.23
CA ASP A 44 -12.40 3.08 -0.15
C ASP A 44 -11.54 3.46 1.05
N VAL A 45 -10.27 3.81 0.82
CA VAL A 45 -9.32 4.15 1.89
C VAL A 45 -9.57 5.52 2.52
N THR A 46 -10.07 6.50 1.76
CA THR A 46 -10.47 7.80 2.32
C THR A 46 -11.76 7.72 3.12
N ARG A 47 -12.60 6.71 2.87
CA ARG A 47 -13.80 6.41 3.65
C ARG A 47 -13.56 5.33 4.71
N TRP A 48 -12.33 4.83 4.83
CA TRP A 48 -12.02 3.76 5.77
C TRP A 48 -12.22 4.25 7.20
N ARG A 49 -13.05 3.51 7.95
CA ARG A 49 -13.27 3.68 9.37
C ARG A 49 -13.07 2.31 10.03
N TYR A 50 -12.27 2.26 11.09
CA TYR A 50 -12.12 1.05 11.90
C TYR A 50 -13.50 0.52 12.32
N GLY A 51 -13.72 -0.79 12.11
CA GLY A 51 -14.98 -1.45 12.46
C GLY A 51 -16.06 -1.43 11.36
N GLN A 52 -15.80 -0.87 10.18
CA GLN A 52 -16.58 -1.17 8.99
C GLN A 52 -15.74 -1.99 8.01
N LYS A 53 -16.28 -3.14 7.58
CA LYS A 53 -15.70 -4.05 6.57
C LYS A 53 -15.43 -3.31 5.26
N ALA A 54 -14.34 -2.55 5.21
CA ALA A 54 -13.83 -1.92 4.02
C ALA A 54 -13.13 -2.99 3.17
N HIS A 55 -13.08 -2.77 1.85
CA HIS A 55 -12.44 -3.71 0.95
C HIS A 55 -10.97 -3.96 1.33
N LEU A 56 -10.30 -2.93 1.87
CA LEU A 56 -8.93 -3.02 2.34
C LEU A 56 -8.72 -3.98 3.53
N GLU A 57 -9.59 -3.94 4.55
CA GLU A 57 -9.48 -4.84 5.72
C GLU A 57 -9.61 -6.30 5.27
N SER A 58 -10.66 -6.61 4.51
CA SER A 58 -10.86 -7.96 3.97
C SER A 58 -9.74 -8.40 3.02
N SER A 59 -9.07 -7.47 2.34
CA SER A 59 -7.86 -7.76 1.55
C SER A 59 -6.71 -8.21 2.45
N LEU A 60 -6.44 -7.47 3.53
CA LEU A 60 -5.37 -7.78 4.48
C LEU A 60 -5.64 -9.09 5.22
N GLU A 61 -6.88 -9.33 5.63
CA GLU A 61 -7.32 -10.59 6.24
C GLU A 61 -7.10 -11.78 5.28
N ALA A 62 -7.56 -11.66 4.02
CA ALA A 62 -7.41 -12.71 3.01
C ALA A 62 -5.93 -13.02 2.68
N LEU A 63 -5.06 -12.04 2.84
CA LEU A 63 -3.62 -12.16 2.63
C LEU A 63 -2.86 -12.60 3.89
N LYS A 64 -3.55 -12.82 5.03
CA LYS A 64 -2.94 -13.08 6.34
C LYS A 64 -1.94 -12.00 6.77
N LEU A 65 -2.22 -10.76 6.34
CA LEU A 65 -1.54 -9.53 6.75
C LEU A 65 -2.35 -8.78 7.80
N TRP A 66 -3.35 -9.42 8.40
CA TRP A 66 -4.13 -8.87 9.50
C TRP A 66 -3.82 -9.65 10.77
N ASP A 67 -3.66 -8.93 11.86
CA ASP A 67 -3.47 -9.50 13.19
C ASP A 67 -4.61 -9.03 14.12
N GLU A 68 -5.15 -9.94 14.92
CA GLU A 68 -6.29 -9.65 15.80
C GLU A 68 -5.89 -8.85 17.04
N GLN A 69 -4.61 -8.90 17.45
CA GLN A 69 -4.08 -8.19 18.61
C GLN A 69 -3.56 -6.81 18.21
N GLU A 70 -2.70 -6.74 17.18
CA GLU A 70 -2.11 -5.49 16.69
C GLU A 70 -2.26 -5.36 15.16
N PRO A 71 -3.47 -4.96 14.69
CA PRO A 71 -3.75 -4.87 13.26
C PRO A 71 -2.95 -3.75 12.59
N PRO A 72 -2.54 -3.93 11.33
CA PRO A 72 -1.90 -2.87 10.58
C PRO A 72 -2.87 -1.72 10.31
N SER A 73 -2.34 -0.51 10.33
CA SER A 73 -3.13 0.71 10.35
C SER A 73 -2.68 1.68 9.28
N LEU A 74 -3.59 2.14 8.41
CA LEU A 74 -3.23 3.16 7.42
C LEU A 74 -3.18 4.54 8.06
N LEU A 75 -2.03 5.16 7.89
CA LEU A 75 -1.69 6.48 8.40
C LEU A 75 -2.07 7.57 7.40
N SER A 76 -1.81 7.34 6.12
CA SER A 76 -2.02 8.35 5.07
C SER A 76 -2.09 7.74 3.69
N VAL A 77 -2.75 8.44 2.77
CA VAL A 77 -2.79 8.10 1.35
C VAL A 77 -2.28 9.28 0.51
N GLU A 78 -1.42 8.99 -0.46
CA GLU A 78 -0.83 9.94 -1.39
C GLU A 78 -1.07 9.46 -2.82
N GLU A 79 -1.44 10.38 -3.71
CA GLU A 79 -1.57 10.14 -5.14
C GLU A 79 -0.26 10.50 -5.84
N LEU A 80 0.22 9.61 -6.70
CA LEU A 80 1.49 9.73 -7.41
C LEU A 80 1.25 9.72 -8.92
N SER A 81 2.01 10.54 -9.65
CA SER A 81 2.17 10.40 -11.09
C SER A 81 3.43 9.61 -11.38
N LEU A 82 3.28 8.39 -11.87
CA LEU A 82 4.38 7.53 -12.30
C LEU A 82 4.48 7.57 -13.84
N PRO A 83 5.65 7.25 -14.42
CA PRO A 83 5.80 7.19 -15.88
C PRO A 83 4.87 6.15 -16.54
N GLU A 84 4.55 5.10 -15.80
CA GLU A 84 3.61 4.03 -16.17
C GLU A 84 2.13 4.43 -16.01
N GLY A 85 1.85 5.57 -15.37
CA GLY A 85 0.52 6.14 -15.24
C GLY A 85 0.21 6.65 -13.84
N TYR A 86 -1.07 6.69 -13.50
CA TYR A 86 -1.52 7.06 -12.17
C TYR A 86 -1.15 6.00 -11.13
N GLY A 87 -0.63 6.41 -9.98
CA GLY A 87 -0.27 5.54 -8.87
C GLY A 87 -0.82 6.05 -7.53
N LEU A 88 -0.87 5.16 -6.55
CA LEU A 88 -1.31 5.47 -5.18
C LEU A 88 -0.30 4.92 -4.17
N ARG A 89 0.17 5.76 -3.25
CA ARG A 89 0.99 5.35 -2.12
C ARG A 89 0.18 5.38 -0.83
N LEU A 90 0.15 4.26 -0.14
CA LEU A 90 -0.55 4.04 1.11
C LEU A 90 0.47 3.76 2.21
N CYS A 91 0.51 4.59 3.25
CA CYS A 91 1.45 4.41 4.36
C CYS A 91 0.76 3.66 5.50
N PHE A 92 1.23 2.46 5.80
CA PHE A 92 0.74 1.60 6.88
C PHE A 92 1.71 1.59 8.06
N VAL A 93 1.18 1.38 9.26
CA VAL A 93 1.93 0.87 10.42
C VAL A 93 1.82 -0.65 10.41
N LEU A 94 2.93 -1.36 10.62
CA LEU A 94 3.01 -2.82 10.53
C LEU A 94 2.26 -3.54 11.67
N GLY A 95 2.17 -2.92 12.84
CA GLY A 95 1.61 -3.57 14.04
C GLY A 95 2.42 -4.82 14.40
N ALA A 96 1.74 -5.94 14.64
CA ALA A 96 2.36 -7.24 14.89
C ALA A 96 2.77 -8.00 13.62
N VAL A 97 2.43 -7.50 12.42
CA VAL A 97 2.73 -8.20 11.16
C VAL A 97 4.12 -7.81 10.66
N PRO A 98 5.09 -8.74 10.58
CA PRO A 98 6.46 -8.40 10.20
C PRO A 98 6.56 -8.10 8.70
N LEU A 99 7.42 -7.16 8.33
CA LEU A 99 7.75 -6.78 6.95
C LEU A 99 7.92 -7.96 5.97
N PRO A 100 8.70 -9.03 6.26
CA PRO A 100 8.87 -10.15 5.33
C PRO A 100 7.55 -10.82 4.92
N ARG A 101 6.53 -10.75 5.77
CA ARG A 101 5.21 -11.28 5.46
C ARG A 101 4.46 -10.41 4.45
N TRP A 102 4.61 -9.10 4.56
CA TRP A 102 4.12 -8.15 3.57
C TRP A 102 4.81 -8.36 2.22
N GLU A 103 6.13 -8.47 2.22
CA GLU A 103 6.92 -8.73 1.00
C GLU A 103 6.48 -10.02 0.30
N ALA A 104 6.28 -11.11 1.05
CA ALA A 104 5.77 -12.36 0.49
C ALA A 104 4.35 -12.23 -0.12
N CYS A 105 3.56 -11.26 0.32
CA CYS A 105 2.21 -11.00 -0.18
C CYS A 105 2.15 -9.86 -1.20
N GLN A 106 3.27 -9.20 -1.51
CA GLN A 106 3.35 -8.07 -2.43
C GLN A 106 2.69 -8.37 -3.77
N GLU A 107 3.05 -9.49 -4.40
CA GLU A 107 2.51 -9.86 -5.71
C GLU A 107 1.00 -10.10 -5.66
N ARG A 108 0.50 -10.63 -4.53
CA ARG A 108 -0.92 -10.90 -4.31
C ARG A 108 -1.70 -9.61 -4.05
N LEU A 109 -1.12 -8.64 -3.31
CA LEU A 109 -1.71 -7.32 -3.07
C LEU A 109 -2.08 -6.64 -4.39
N GLY A 110 -1.13 -6.52 -5.32
CA GLY A 110 -1.37 -5.90 -6.62
C GLY A 110 -2.54 -6.54 -7.38
N ARG A 111 -2.55 -7.87 -7.47
CA ARG A 111 -3.62 -8.65 -8.12
C ARG A 111 -4.98 -8.49 -7.44
N PHE A 112 -5.01 -8.30 -6.12
CA PHE A 112 -6.23 -8.15 -5.35
C PHE A 112 -6.88 -6.77 -5.56
N PHE A 113 -6.07 -5.72 -5.69
CA PHE A 113 -6.58 -4.35 -5.94
C PHE A 113 -6.99 -4.11 -7.39
N GLY A 114 -6.40 -4.81 -8.36
CA GLY A 114 -6.83 -4.70 -9.75
C GLY A 114 -6.03 -5.56 -10.73
N PRO A 115 -6.64 -5.97 -11.85
CA PRO A 115 -5.95 -6.72 -12.89
C PRO A 115 -4.85 -5.85 -13.51
N GLY A 116 -3.62 -6.37 -13.56
CA GLY A 116 -2.48 -5.65 -14.13
C GLY A 116 -1.90 -4.55 -13.24
N LEU A 117 -2.28 -4.47 -11.96
CA LEU A 117 -1.61 -3.60 -11.00
C LEU A 117 -0.41 -4.30 -10.35
N ARG A 118 0.63 -3.51 -10.04
CA ARG A 118 1.78 -3.89 -9.24
C ARG A 118 1.69 -3.20 -7.89
N ALA A 119 1.96 -3.96 -6.84
CA ALA A 119 2.23 -3.42 -5.53
C ALA A 119 3.74 -3.39 -5.31
N GLU A 120 4.23 -2.27 -4.79
CA GLU A 120 5.60 -2.08 -4.35
C GLU A 120 5.56 -1.76 -2.87
N LEU A 121 6.45 -2.38 -2.10
CA LEU A 121 6.51 -2.24 -0.65
C LEU A 121 7.84 -1.61 -0.29
N VAL A 122 7.77 -0.45 0.34
CA VAL A 122 8.94 0.32 0.78
C VAL A 122 8.90 0.39 2.30
N PRO A 123 9.81 -0.32 3.00
CA PRO A 123 9.88 -0.22 4.46
C PRO A 123 10.29 1.20 4.87
N LEU A 124 9.59 1.71 5.88
CA LEU A 124 9.80 3.04 6.45
C LEU A 124 10.27 2.92 7.91
N PRO A 125 10.91 3.95 8.48
CA PRO A 125 11.21 4.00 9.91
C PRO A 125 9.93 3.96 10.76
N ASP A 126 10.08 3.67 12.07
CA ASP A 126 8.97 3.59 13.04
C ASP A 126 7.96 2.46 12.78
N ASN A 127 8.43 1.30 12.30
CA ASN A 127 7.60 0.13 12.02
C ASN A 127 6.49 0.45 11.00
N ARG A 128 6.85 1.26 9.98
CA ARG A 128 5.94 1.70 8.92
C ARG A 128 6.29 1.06 7.58
N LEU A 129 5.33 1.09 6.68
CA LEU A 129 5.42 0.50 5.36
C LEU A 129 4.68 1.36 4.35
N ALA A 130 5.36 1.80 3.30
CA ALA A 130 4.71 2.44 2.16
C ALA A 130 4.38 1.38 1.11
N LEU A 131 3.08 1.17 0.86
CA LEU A 131 2.56 0.37 -0.23
C LEU A 131 2.25 1.30 -1.41
N THR A 132 3.04 1.23 -2.46
CA THR A 132 2.78 1.94 -3.72
C THR A 132 2.10 1.01 -4.71
N LEU A 133 0.97 1.43 -5.26
CA LEU A 133 0.24 0.73 -6.30
C LEU A 133 0.39 1.49 -7.61
N SER A 134 0.90 0.81 -8.63
CA SER A 134 1.06 1.34 -9.98
C SER A 134 0.53 0.35 -11.02
N PRO A 135 0.08 0.81 -12.19
CA PRO A 135 -0.12 -0.08 -13.32
C PRO A 135 1.21 -0.77 -13.64
N ARG A 136 1.17 -2.09 -13.83
CA ARG A 136 2.36 -2.84 -14.21
C ARG A 136 2.89 -2.21 -15.51
N PRO A 137 4.12 -1.70 -15.54
CA PRO A 137 4.72 -1.32 -16.80
C PRO A 137 4.70 -2.60 -17.63
N VAL A 138 4.10 -2.55 -18.82
CA VAL A 138 4.26 -3.63 -19.79
C VAL A 138 5.76 -3.75 -20.00
N ALA A 139 6.39 -4.68 -19.27
CA ALA A 139 7.79 -4.95 -19.46
C ALA A 139 7.88 -5.38 -20.92
N PRO A 140 8.66 -4.70 -21.78
CA PRO A 140 9.01 -5.29 -23.04
C PRO A 140 9.72 -6.59 -22.67
N ASP A 141 9.08 -7.71 -22.99
CA ASP A 141 9.53 -9.09 -22.83
C ASP A 141 11.02 -9.16 -22.48
N ALA A 142 11.34 -9.26 -21.19
CA ALA A 142 12.70 -9.57 -20.78
C ALA A 142 12.83 -11.08 -20.98
N PRO A 143 13.65 -11.55 -21.93
CA PRO A 143 13.81 -12.98 -22.14
C PRO A 143 14.32 -13.58 -20.83
N SER A 144 13.65 -14.64 -20.41
CA SER A 144 14.10 -15.58 -19.38
C SER A 144 15.61 -15.64 -19.33
N SER A 145 16.17 -15.54 -18.12
CA SER A 145 17.54 -15.90 -17.81
C SER A 145 17.91 -17.23 -18.48
N ALA A 146 18.44 -17.15 -19.70
CA ALA A 146 19.17 -18.24 -20.33
C ALA A 146 20.51 -18.24 -19.60
N SER A 147 20.56 -19.04 -18.54
CA SER A 147 21.78 -19.42 -17.85
C SER A 147 22.82 -19.79 -18.89
N SER A 148 23.75 -18.87 -19.12
CA SER A 148 24.91 -19.10 -19.96
C SER A 148 25.77 -20.16 -19.27
N SER A 149 25.84 -21.34 -19.86
CA SER A 149 26.98 -22.23 -19.66
C SER A 149 27.60 -22.44 -21.04
N PRO A 150 28.73 -21.80 -21.36
CA PRO A 150 29.43 -22.12 -22.58
C PRO A 150 30.02 -23.51 -22.46
N LEU A 151 29.78 -24.32 -23.49
CA LEU A 151 30.59 -25.48 -23.82
C LEU A 151 32.07 -25.06 -23.79
N SER A 152 32.89 -25.76 -23.03
CA SER A 152 34.32 -25.88 -23.31
C SER A 152 34.61 -27.35 -23.49
N SER A 153 34.65 -27.76 -24.75
CA SER A 153 35.38 -28.94 -25.21
C SER A 153 36.86 -28.57 -25.28
N THR A 154 37.70 -29.27 -24.52
CA THR A 154 38.86 -30.00 -25.07
C THR A 154 39.40 -30.97 -24.04
#